data_AF-A0A7G5GQE0-F1
#
_entry.id   AF-A0A7G5GQE0-F1
#
_cell.length_a   1.000
_cell.length_b   1.000
_cell.length_c   1.000
_cell.angle_alpha   90.00
_cell.angle_beta   90.00
_cell.angle_gamma   90.00
#
_symmetry.space_group_name_H-M   'P 1'
#
loop_
_entity.id
_entity.type
_entity.pdbx_description
1 polymer ?
#
loop_
_entity_poly.entity_id
_entity_poly.type
_entity_poly.pdbx_seq_one_letter_code
_entity_poly.pdbx_strand_id
1 'polypeptide(L)'
;MATRSLLLSLTLTFVLGYSFTVGLTDPNSVLKKIPDWLGIPLFLGCFLLYLLASWWAFKGFSDHKFIALVSMGFCVFGIGIYATVFAMEMGHGKAAKGQYDYDFTTLDPSEKAILAQITHDAGLGLQDAVFTEHWHIGQAEKVTEPRNGFQICVQKGHVTALNLSDHPIRNLATLSQLPQLGDLYLRNCGLTDMSGLQSTKLGRLDISDNQITDLKTLRGCPNVQWLFAMNNRLTSTDGLDQFKAIVSTDFRGNSIPQ
;
A
#
# COMPACT_ATOMS: atom_id res chain seq x y z
N MET A 1 -8.68 -7.39 -46.91
CA MET A 1 -8.86 -6.84 -45.53
C MET A 1 -8.72 -7.91 -44.45
N ALA A 2 -9.31 -9.10 -44.63
CA ALA A 2 -9.23 -10.21 -43.66
C ALA A 2 -7.78 -10.63 -43.28
N THR A 3 -6.87 -10.73 -44.24
CA THR A 3 -5.47 -11.10 -43.96
C THR A 3 -4.73 -10.06 -43.11
N ARG A 4 -5.02 -8.77 -43.30
CA ARG A 4 -4.46 -7.68 -42.49
C ARG A 4 -5.00 -7.74 -41.07
N SER A 5 -6.29 -8.04 -40.92
CA SER A 5 -6.92 -8.28 -39.63
C SER A 5 -6.24 -9.43 -38.89
N LEU A 6 -6.05 -10.58 -39.55
CA LEU A 6 -5.43 -11.75 -38.94
C LEU A 6 -3.99 -11.49 -38.50
N LEU A 7 -3.18 -10.83 -39.34
CA LEU A 7 -1.81 -10.49 -38.98
C LEU A 7 -1.77 -9.56 -37.75
N LEU A 8 -2.65 -8.56 -37.70
CA LEU A 8 -2.72 -7.62 -36.59
C LEU A 8 -3.17 -8.30 -35.31
N SER A 9 -4.27 -9.07 -35.34
CA SER A 9 -4.82 -9.74 -34.16
C SER A 9 -3.88 -10.80 -33.60
N LEU A 10 -3.18 -11.53 -34.45
CA LEU A 10 -2.20 -12.54 -34.06
C LEU A 10 -0.95 -11.90 -33.44
N THR A 11 -0.45 -10.82 -34.03
CA THR A 11 0.68 -10.05 -33.47
C THR A 11 0.33 -9.48 -32.09
N LEU A 12 -0.84 -8.84 -31.95
CA LEU A 12 -1.31 -8.32 -30.67
C LEU A 12 -1.41 -9.40 -29.61
N THR A 13 -1.94 -10.57 -29.98
CA THR A 13 -2.14 -11.69 -29.05
C THR A 13 -0.81 -12.28 -28.59
N PHE A 14 0.18 -12.37 -29.48
CA PHE A 14 1.54 -12.78 -29.10
C PHE A 14 2.21 -11.78 -28.17
N VAL A 15 2.09 -10.49 -28.43
CA VAL A 15 2.64 -9.43 -27.55
C VAL A 15 1.99 -9.49 -26.18
N LEU A 16 0.66 -9.59 -26.11
CA LEU A 16 -0.07 -9.75 -24.84
C LEU A 16 0.32 -11.05 -24.10
N GLY A 17 0.46 -12.16 -24.81
CA GLY A 17 0.89 -13.44 -24.23
C GLY A 17 2.30 -13.38 -23.67
N TYR A 18 3.24 -12.75 -24.37
CA TYR A 18 4.60 -12.50 -23.88
C TYR A 18 4.58 -11.58 -22.65
N SER A 19 3.80 -10.50 -22.70
CA SER A 19 3.68 -9.58 -21.57
C SER A 19 3.15 -10.27 -20.32
N PHE A 20 2.19 -11.19 -20.47
CA PHE A 20 1.63 -11.93 -19.35
C PHE A 20 2.60 -12.97 -18.78
N THR A 21 3.29 -13.72 -19.64
CA THR A 21 4.13 -14.85 -19.23
C THR A 21 5.53 -14.47 -18.80
N VAL A 22 6.13 -13.44 -19.39
CA VAL A 22 7.51 -13.02 -19.10
C VAL A 22 7.54 -11.65 -18.43
N GLY A 23 6.64 -10.74 -18.82
CA GLY A 23 6.54 -9.40 -18.24
C GLY A 23 6.24 -9.37 -16.74
N LEU A 24 5.31 -10.22 -16.30
CA LEU A 24 4.88 -10.25 -14.90
C LEU A 24 5.83 -11.06 -14.01
N THR A 25 6.43 -12.12 -14.53
CA THR A 25 7.23 -13.06 -13.72
C THR A 25 8.72 -12.72 -13.68
N ASP A 26 9.28 -12.10 -14.71
CA ASP A 26 10.72 -11.78 -14.76
C ASP A 26 10.96 -10.35 -14.23
N PRO A 27 11.68 -10.20 -13.09
CA PRO A 27 12.05 -8.88 -12.58
C PRO A 27 12.92 -8.05 -13.53
N ASN A 28 13.60 -8.66 -14.50
CA ASN A 28 14.44 -7.97 -15.50
C ASN A 28 13.74 -7.71 -16.84
N SER A 29 12.45 -8.02 -16.94
CA SER A 29 11.69 -7.83 -18.18
C SER A 29 11.70 -6.37 -18.65
N VAL A 30 11.70 -6.19 -19.98
CA VAL A 30 11.59 -4.87 -20.62
C VAL A 30 10.33 -4.13 -20.17
N LEU A 31 9.25 -4.86 -19.87
CA LEU A 31 7.99 -4.27 -19.42
C LEU A 31 8.10 -3.58 -18.06
N LYS A 32 8.92 -4.08 -17.14
CA LYS A 32 9.16 -3.43 -15.85
C LYS A 32 10.01 -2.16 -15.94
N LYS A 33 10.62 -1.89 -17.10
CA LYS A 33 11.36 -0.66 -17.36
C LYS A 33 10.45 0.45 -17.92
N ILE A 34 9.20 0.13 -18.25
CA ILE A 34 8.21 1.11 -18.72
C ILE A 34 7.67 1.86 -17.50
N PRO A 35 7.65 3.21 -17.52
CA PRO A 35 7.05 3.99 -16.45
C PRO A 35 5.56 3.66 -16.23
N ASP A 36 5.13 3.58 -14.97
CA ASP A 36 3.74 3.22 -14.61
C ASP A 36 2.67 4.09 -15.28
N TRP A 37 2.95 5.39 -15.46
CA TRP A 37 2.03 6.33 -16.10
C TRP A 37 1.77 6.03 -17.58
N LEU A 38 2.67 5.29 -18.24
CA LEU A 38 2.50 4.83 -19.63
C LEU A 38 1.66 3.55 -19.74
N GLY A 39 1.42 2.85 -18.63
CA GLY A 39 0.66 1.60 -18.60
C GLY A 39 -0.74 1.79 -19.19
N ILE A 40 -1.56 2.69 -18.62
CA ILE A 40 -2.94 2.92 -19.05
C ILE A 40 -3.02 3.35 -20.54
N PRO A 41 -2.22 4.33 -21.03
CA PRO A 41 -2.18 4.66 -22.46
C PRO A 41 -1.83 3.49 -23.38
N LEU A 42 -0.85 2.66 -23.01
CA LEU A 42 -0.46 1.47 -23.78
C LEU A 42 -1.59 0.45 -23.85
N PHE A 43 -2.26 0.20 -22.73
CA PHE A 43 -3.44 -0.68 -22.68
C PHE A 43 -4.56 -0.15 -23.58
N LEU A 44 -4.89 1.15 -23.50
CA LEU A 44 -5.92 1.76 -24.34
C LEU A 44 -5.59 1.62 -25.84
N GLY A 45 -4.31 1.81 -26.20
CA GLY A 45 -3.82 1.63 -27.56
C GLY A 45 -4.01 0.20 -28.08
N CYS A 46 -3.65 -0.81 -27.29
CA CYS A 46 -3.88 -2.22 -27.65
C CYS A 46 -5.36 -2.53 -27.84
N PHE A 47 -6.24 -2.00 -26.99
CA PHE A 47 -7.69 -2.18 -27.12
C PHE A 47 -8.22 -1.60 -28.44
N LEU A 48 -7.83 -0.37 -28.79
CA LEU A 48 -8.21 0.26 -30.06
C LEU A 48 -7.72 -0.53 -31.28
N LEU A 49 -6.52 -1.12 -31.21
CA LEU A 49 -5.97 -1.96 -32.28
C LEU A 49 -6.77 -3.26 -32.44
N TYR A 50 -7.27 -3.87 -31.36
CA TYR A 50 -8.19 -5.01 -31.45
C TYR A 50 -9.55 -4.64 -32.05
N LEU A 51 -10.09 -3.46 -31.75
CA LEU A 51 -11.31 -2.96 -32.40
C LEU A 51 -11.08 -2.75 -33.90
N LEU A 52 -9.94 -2.18 -34.28
CA LEU A 52 -9.55 -2.02 -35.68
C LEU A 52 -9.40 -3.37 -36.39
N ALA A 53 -8.75 -4.34 -35.76
CA ALA A 53 -8.61 -5.70 -36.29
C ALA A 53 -9.99 -6.35 -36.47
N SER A 54 -10.89 -6.21 -35.50
CA SER A 54 -12.26 -6.73 -35.56
C SER A 54 -13.06 -6.10 -36.70
N TRP A 55 -12.94 -4.78 -36.88
CA TRP A 55 -13.55 -4.05 -38.01
C TRP A 55 -13.05 -4.55 -39.37
N TRP A 56 -11.73 -4.77 -39.51
CA TRP A 56 -11.15 -5.32 -40.73
C TRP A 56 -11.55 -6.77 -41.00
N ALA A 57 -11.75 -7.58 -39.96
CA ALA A 57 -12.26 -8.93 -40.11
C ALA A 57 -13.67 -8.91 -40.68
N PHE A 58 -14.55 -8.07 -40.11
CA PHE A 58 -15.92 -7.92 -40.56
C PHE A 58 -16.00 -7.43 -42.01
N LYS A 59 -15.25 -6.38 -42.36
CA LYS A 59 -15.23 -5.86 -43.74
C LYS A 59 -14.61 -6.85 -44.75
N GLY A 60 -13.67 -7.69 -44.31
CA GLY A 60 -13.04 -8.71 -45.15
C GLY A 60 -13.79 -10.04 -45.20
N PHE A 61 -14.95 -10.15 -44.55
CA PHE A 61 -15.66 -11.41 -44.38
C PHE A 61 -16.25 -11.93 -45.70
N SER A 62 -16.68 -11.05 -46.60
CA SER A 62 -17.21 -11.42 -47.92
C SER A 62 -16.19 -12.19 -48.75
N ASP A 63 -14.92 -11.79 -48.66
CA ASP A 63 -13.86 -12.23 -49.58
C ASP A 63 -13.15 -13.48 -49.05
N HIS A 64 -12.93 -13.56 -47.73
CA HIS A 64 -12.18 -14.65 -47.10
C HIS A 64 -12.79 -15.05 -45.75
N LYS A 65 -13.94 -15.75 -45.80
CA LYS A 65 -14.72 -16.16 -44.61
C LYS A 65 -13.90 -16.88 -43.54
N PHE A 66 -13.08 -17.86 -43.92
CA PHE A 66 -12.27 -18.63 -42.96
C PHE A 66 -11.23 -17.75 -42.25
N ILE A 67 -10.48 -16.95 -43.00
CA ILE A 67 -9.44 -16.05 -42.44
C ILE A 67 -10.09 -15.01 -41.52
N ALA A 68 -11.25 -14.47 -41.91
CA ALA A 68 -11.99 -13.52 -41.09
C ALA A 68 -12.48 -14.16 -39.78
N LEU A 69 -13.04 -15.38 -39.82
CA LEU A 69 -13.48 -16.12 -38.63
C LEU A 69 -12.32 -16.39 -37.66
N VAL A 70 -11.18 -16.86 -38.16
CA VAL A 70 -9.99 -17.10 -37.33
C VAL A 70 -9.52 -15.80 -36.66
N SER A 71 -9.47 -14.70 -37.42
CA SER A 71 -9.09 -13.39 -36.85
C SER A 71 -10.07 -12.90 -35.78
N MET A 72 -11.37 -13.08 -35.99
CA MET A 72 -12.39 -12.74 -34.98
C MET A 72 -12.20 -13.56 -33.70
N GLY A 73 -11.85 -14.85 -33.82
CA GLY A 73 -11.49 -15.69 -32.68
C GLY A 73 -10.31 -15.14 -31.88
N PHE A 74 -9.23 -14.74 -32.55
CA PHE A 74 -8.08 -14.10 -31.90
C PHE A 74 -8.42 -12.74 -31.27
N CYS A 75 -9.30 -11.96 -31.89
CA CYS A 75 -9.75 -10.69 -31.30
C CYS A 75 -10.54 -10.94 -30.01
N VAL A 76 -11.48 -11.88 -30.00
CA VAL A 76 -12.27 -12.22 -28.79
C VAL A 76 -11.35 -12.74 -27.67
N PHE A 77 -10.46 -13.66 -28.00
CA PHE A 77 -9.50 -14.21 -27.03
C PHE A 77 -8.56 -13.14 -26.49
N GLY A 78 -8.00 -12.30 -27.36
CA GLY A 78 -7.12 -11.19 -26.98
C GLY A 78 -7.81 -10.15 -26.10
N ILE A 79 -9.06 -9.77 -26.41
CA ILE A 79 -9.86 -8.87 -25.58
C ILE A 79 -10.16 -9.51 -24.21
N GLY A 80 -10.38 -10.82 -24.14
CA GLY A 80 -10.56 -11.55 -22.87
C GLY A 80 -9.31 -11.52 -21.99
N ILE A 81 -8.14 -11.78 -22.56
CA ILE A 81 -6.85 -11.63 -21.84
C ILE A 81 -6.67 -10.19 -21.39
N TYR A 82 -6.90 -9.23 -22.29
CA TYR A 82 -6.81 -7.81 -21.99
C TYR A 82 -7.68 -7.40 -20.80
N ALA A 83 -8.95 -7.81 -20.78
CA ALA A 83 -9.87 -7.50 -19.68
C ALA A 83 -9.40 -8.08 -18.34
N THR A 84 -8.83 -9.29 -18.37
CA THR A 84 -8.29 -9.96 -17.19
C THR A 84 -7.07 -9.21 -16.64
N VAL A 85 -6.13 -8.83 -17.51
CA VAL A 85 -4.92 -8.07 -17.12
C VAL A 85 -5.30 -6.69 -16.59
N PHE A 86 -6.21 -6.00 -17.26
CA PHE A 86 -6.71 -4.70 -16.81
C PHE A 86 -7.38 -4.79 -15.43
N ALA A 87 -8.16 -5.84 -15.18
CA ALA A 87 -8.76 -6.09 -13.86
C ALA A 87 -7.70 -6.38 -12.79
N MET A 88 -6.66 -7.15 -13.12
CA MET A 88 -5.53 -7.40 -12.21
C MET A 88 -4.77 -6.12 -11.88
N GLU A 89 -4.48 -5.28 -12.87
CA GLU A 89 -3.75 -4.03 -12.68
C GLU A 89 -4.53 -3.02 -11.82
N MET A 90 -5.85 -2.92 -12.04
CA MET A 90 -6.73 -2.05 -11.23
C MET A 90 -6.83 -2.48 -9.76
N GLY A 91 -6.57 -3.76 -9.48
CA GLY A 91 -6.53 -4.37 -8.15
C GLY A 91 -5.11 -4.56 -7.58
N HIS A 92 -4.05 -4.27 -8.33
CA HIS A 92 -2.69 -4.54 -7.90
C HIS A 92 -2.35 -3.72 -6.64
N GLY A 93 -1.91 -4.40 -5.58
CA GLY A 93 -1.60 -3.79 -4.28
C GLY A 93 -2.81 -3.38 -3.44
N LYS A 94 -4.05 -3.63 -3.89
CA LYS A 94 -5.27 -3.42 -3.10
C LYS A 94 -5.77 -4.77 -2.61
N ALA A 95 -6.17 -4.85 -1.35
CA ALA A 95 -6.80 -6.09 -0.88
C ALA A 95 -8.19 -6.26 -1.48
N ALA A 96 -8.62 -7.51 -1.60
CA ALA A 96 -10.00 -7.80 -1.96
C ALA A 96 -10.94 -7.27 -0.88
N LYS A 97 -12.12 -6.78 -1.30
CA LYS A 97 -13.18 -6.36 -0.38
C LYS A 97 -13.55 -7.54 0.54
N GLY A 98 -13.35 -7.39 1.85
CA GLY A 98 -13.56 -8.45 2.85
C GLY A 98 -12.35 -9.37 3.13
N GLN A 99 -11.21 -9.15 2.47
CA GLN A 99 -9.96 -9.86 2.80
C GLN A 99 -9.47 -9.51 4.21
N TYR A 100 -9.74 -8.29 4.64
CA TYR A 100 -9.50 -7.80 5.98
C TYR A 100 -10.85 -7.43 6.58
N ASP A 101 -11.17 -8.04 7.72
CA ASP A 101 -12.45 -7.91 8.42
C ASP A 101 -12.49 -6.57 9.18
N TYR A 102 -12.53 -5.47 8.41
CA TYR A 102 -12.56 -4.11 8.92
C TYR A 102 -13.97 -3.76 9.38
N ASP A 103 -14.19 -3.74 10.69
CA ASP A 103 -15.48 -3.34 11.25
C ASP A 103 -15.31 -2.60 12.58
N PHE A 104 -15.73 -1.35 12.61
CA PHE A 104 -15.65 -0.46 13.78
C PHE A 104 -16.82 -0.63 14.74
N THR A 105 -17.88 -1.32 14.33
CA THR A 105 -18.96 -1.74 15.23
C THR A 105 -18.52 -2.91 16.13
N THR A 106 -17.44 -3.60 15.76
CA THR A 106 -16.90 -4.76 16.49
C THR A 106 -15.75 -4.43 17.45
N LEU A 107 -15.33 -3.16 17.54
CA LEU A 107 -14.22 -2.75 18.41
C LEU A 107 -14.47 -3.21 19.85
N ASP A 108 -13.52 -3.97 20.39
CA ASP A 108 -13.60 -4.52 21.73
C ASP A 108 -13.82 -3.38 22.76
N PRO A 109 -14.82 -3.50 23.67
CA PRO A 109 -15.12 -2.43 24.62
C PRO A 109 -13.93 -2.04 25.51
N SER A 110 -13.03 -2.97 25.83
CA SER A 110 -11.82 -2.69 26.61
C SER A 110 -10.81 -1.88 25.80
N GLU A 111 -10.59 -2.23 24.53
CA GLU A 111 -9.71 -1.45 23.63
C GLU A 111 -10.29 -0.08 23.32
N LYS A 112 -11.62 0.05 23.24
CA LYS A 112 -12.29 1.35 23.13
C LYS A 112 -12.00 2.25 24.33
N ALA A 113 -11.98 1.70 25.55
CA ALA A 113 -11.63 2.45 26.76
C ALA A 113 -10.16 2.86 26.77
N ILE A 114 -9.27 1.96 26.34
CA ILE A 114 -7.83 2.25 26.18
C ILE A 114 -7.60 3.37 25.17
N LEU A 115 -8.25 3.31 24.01
CA LEU A 115 -8.18 4.36 23.00
C LEU A 115 -8.71 5.69 23.53
N ALA A 116 -9.83 5.69 24.27
CA ALA A 116 -10.36 6.91 24.87
C ALA A 116 -9.33 7.58 25.79
N GLN A 117 -8.58 6.80 26.55
CA GLN A 117 -7.51 7.30 27.40
C GLN A 117 -6.34 7.86 26.56
N ILE A 118 -5.86 7.11 25.57
CA ILE A 118 -4.76 7.53 24.68
C ILE A 118 -5.11 8.85 23.97
N THR A 119 -6.32 8.95 23.43
CA THR A 119 -6.75 10.14 22.69
C THR A 119 -6.93 11.32 23.63
N HIS A 120 -7.48 11.09 24.83
CA HIS A 120 -7.64 12.14 25.83
C HIS A 120 -6.29 12.75 26.22
N ASP A 121 -5.27 11.92 26.42
CA ASP A 121 -3.90 12.36 26.71
C ASP A 121 -3.29 13.19 25.55
N ALA A 122 -3.76 12.96 24.32
CA ALA A 122 -3.37 13.70 23.12
C ALA A 122 -4.24 14.94 22.84
N GLY A 123 -5.22 15.25 23.72
CA GLY A 123 -6.17 16.36 23.52
C GLY A 123 -7.27 16.08 22.51
N LEU A 124 -7.49 14.81 22.17
CA LEU A 124 -8.46 14.32 21.19
C LEU A 124 -9.60 13.55 21.86
N GLY A 125 -10.76 13.52 21.20
CA GLY A 125 -11.84 12.61 21.55
C GLY A 125 -11.96 11.44 20.59
N LEU A 126 -12.60 10.36 21.03
CA LEU A 126 -12.91 9.22 20.15
C LEU A 126 -13.78 9.60 18.95
N GLN A 127 -14.56 10.68 19.05
CA GLN A 127 -15.36 11.21 17.94
C GLN A 127 -14.49 11.74 16.79
N ASP A 128 -13.22 12.04 17.04
CA ASP A 128 -12.26 12.53 16.06
C ASP A 128 -11.53 11.36 15.36
N ALA A 129 -11.92 10.12 15.64
CA ALA A 129 -11.35 8.92 15.04
C ALA A 129 -11.78 8.79 13.57
N VAL A 130 -10.79 8.78 12.67
CA VAL A 130 -10.97 8.48 11.25
C VAL A 130 -10.61 7.03 10.99
N PHE A 131 -11.65 6.28 10.71
CA PHE A 131 -11.59 4.87 10.46
C PHE A 131 -11.09 4.55 9.06
N THR A 132 -10.01 3.77 8.95
CA THR A 132 -9.31 3.56 7.68
C THR A 132 -8.79 2.15 7.50
N GLU A 133 -8.58 1.78 6.24
CA GLU A 133 -7.93 0.52 5.85
C GLU A 133 -6.42 0.60 6.12
N HIS A 134 -5.79 -0.55 6.35
CA HIS A 134 -4.39 -0.61 6.77
C HIS A 134 -3.40 0.07 5.80
N TRP A 135 -3.63 0.04 4.49
CA TRP A 135 -2.74 0.71 3.51
C TRP A 135 -2.95 2.22 3.40
N HIS A 136 -4.09 2.74 3.88
CA HIS A 136 -4.40 4.17 3.83
C HIS A 136 -3.91 4.92 5.07
N ILE A 137 -3.52 4.22 6.13
CA ILE A 137 -3.02 4.84 7.36
C ILE A 137 -1.65 5.51 7.10
N GLY A 138 -1.44 6.71 7.65
CA GLY A 138 -0.18 7.44 7.51
C GLY A 138 0.05 8.08 6.13
N GLN A 139 -0.87 7.92 5.17
CA GLN A 139 -0.82 8.64 3.89
C GLN A 139 -1.39 10.06 4.05
N ALA A 140 -0.52 11.03 4.30
CA ALA A 140 -0.88 12.45 4.46
C ALA A 140 -1.47 13.10 3.19
N GLU A 141 -1.25 12.52 2.00
CA GLU A 141 -1.53 13.17 0.71
C GLU A 141 -2.95 12.94 0.14
N LYS A 142 -3.78 12.07 0.74
CA LYS A 142 -5.10 11.71 0.16
C LYS A 142 -6.32 11.94 1.06
N VAL A 143 -6.14 12.50 2.25
CA VAL A 143 -7.27 12.83 3.12
C VAL A 143 -7.68 14.28 2.86
N THR A 144 -8.76 14.46 2.10
CA THR A 144 -9.32 15.75 1.68
C THR A 144 -10.07 16.51 2.80
N GLU A 145 -9.96 16.06 4.05
CA GLU A 145 -10.75 16.52 5.19
C GLU A 145 -9.83 17.07 6.31
N PRO A 146 -10.29 18.05 7.11
CA PRO A 146 -9.43 18.88 7.93
C PRO A 146 -8.80 18.16 9.14
N ARG A 147 -7.59 18.63 9.46
CA ARG A 147 -6.57 18.23 10.45
C ARG A 147 -6.97 18.23 11.94
N ASN A 148 -8.08 17.62 12.32
CA ASN A 148 -8.47 17.57 13.74
C ASN A 148 -8.66 16.16 14.33
N GLY A 149 -8.37 15.11 13.55
CA GLY A 149 -8.58 13.73 13.98
C GLY A 149 -7.35 12.85 13.88
N PHE A 150 -7.49 11.63 14.40
CA PHE A 150 -6.46 10.59 14.34
C PHE A 150 -6.98 9.41 13.52
N GLN A 151 -6.09 8.63 12.89
CA GLN A 151 -6.53 7.50 12.08
C GLN A 151 -6.39 6.19 12.86
N ILE A 152 -7.36 5.30 12.67
CA ILE A 152 -7.35 3.99 13.30
C ILE A 152 -7.83 2.90 12.35
N CYS A 153 -7.17 1.75 12.43
CA CYS A 153 -7.51 0.54 11.72
C CYS A 153 -7.86 -0.56 12.73
N VAL A 154 -9.04 -1.16 12.57
CA VAL A 154 -9.55 -2.23 13.42
C VAL A 154 -9.78 -3.46 12.56
N GLN A 155 -9.33 -4.62 13.02
CA GLN A 155 -9.57 -5.91 12.38
C GLN A 155 -10.08 -6.90 13.43
N LYS A 156 -11.20 -7.57 13.14
CA LYS A 156 -11.82 -8.55 14.07
C LYS A 156 -11.99 -8.00 15.50
N GLY A 157 -12.38 -6.74 15.61
CA GLY A 157 -12.57 -6.05 16.89
C GLY A 157 -11.32 -5.56 17.61
N HIS A 158 -10.12 -5.77 17.05
CA HIS A 158 -8.86 -5.32 17.65
C HIS A 158 -8.20 -4.20 16.85
N VAL A 159 -7.57 -3.25 17.54
CA VAL A 159 -6.77 -2.19 16.91
C VAL A 159 -5.47 -2.77 16.37
N THR A 160 -5.32 -2.72 15.06
CA THR A 160 -4.12 -3.24 14.38
C THR A 160 -3.17 -2.13 13.93
N ALA A 161 -3.71 -0.95 13.64
CA ALA A 161 -2.88 0.21 13.29
C ALA A 161 -3.45 1.51 13.86
N LEU A 162 -2.56 2.38 14.33
CA LEU A 162 -2.93 3.64 14.97
C LEU A 162 -1.99 4.76 14.50
N ASN A 163 -2.57 5.87 14.07
CA ASN A 163 -1.84 7.07 13.67
C ASN A 163 -2.32 8.27 14.47
N LEU A 164 -1.46 8.74 15.37
CA LEU A 164 -1.66 9.90 16.22
C LEU A 164 -0.72 11.05 15.84
N SER A 165 -0.19 11.03 14.62
CA SER A 165 0.74 12.06 14.14
C SER A 165 0.15 13.47 14.26
N ASP A 166 1.00 14.46 14.44
CA ASP A 166 0.67 15.89 14.65
C ASP A 166 -0.08 16.21 15.96
N HIS A 167 -0.14 15.26 16.89
CA HIS A 167 -0.73 15.47 18.21
C HIS A 167 0.31 15.24 19.31
N PRO A 168 0.39 16.12 20.33
CA PRO A 168 1.36 15.99 21.39
C PRO A 168 1.04 14.78 22.27
N ILE A 169 1.98 13.85 22.41
CA ILE A 169 1.81 12.64 23.22
C ILE A 169 2.92 12.58 24.25
N ARG A 170 2.56 12.45 25.53
CA ARG A 170 3.53 12.40 26.64
C ARG A 170 3.63 11.02 27.27
N ASN A 171 2.60 10.21 27.16
CA ASN A 171 2.53 8.91 27.79
C ASN A 171 2.26 7.83 26.73
N LEU A 172 3.25 6.98 26.50
CA LEU A 172 3.15 5.86 25.55
C LEU A 172 2.78 4.54 26.24
N ALA A 173 2.74 4.50 27.58
CA ALA A 173 2.55 3.25 28.33
C ALA A 173 1.21 2.57 28.05
N THR A 174 0.17 3.36 27.78
CA THR A 174 -1.18 2.86 27.44
C THR A 174 -1.21 2.13 26.09
N LEU A 175 -0.30 2.43 25.17
CA LEU A 175 -0.21 1.75 23.86
C LEU A 175 0.18 0.28 24.00
N SER A 176 0.89 -0.09 25.07
CA SER A 176 1.23 -1.49 25.37
C SER A 176 0.02 -2.37 25.68
N GLN A 177 -1.14 -1.77 25.98
CA GLN A 177 -2.37 -2.48 26.29
C GLN A 177 -3.17 -2.86 25.03
N LEU A 178 -2.73 -2.45 23.83
CA LEU A 178 -3.36 -2.84 22.57
C LEU A 178 -2.69 -4.12 22.03
N PRO A 179 -3.31 -5.31 22.19
CA PRO A 179 -2.64 -6.60 22.03
C PRO A 179 -2.26 -6.94 20.58
N GLN A 180 -2.96 -6.35 19.60
CA GLN A 180 -2.77 -6.58 18.17
C GLN A 180 -2.16 -5.38 17.44
N LEU A 181 -1.74 -4.33 18.16
CA LEU A 181 -1.15 -3.16 17.53
C LEU A 181 0.18 -3.52 16.85
N GLY A 182 0.18 -3.48 15.52
CA GLY A 182 1.33 -3.79 14.68
C GLY A 182 1.95 -2.55 14.03
N ASP A 183 1.14 -1.57 13.66
CA ASP A 183 1.59 -0.37 12.93
C ASP A 183 1.26 0.89 13.73
N LEU A 184 2.30 1.65 14.08
CA LEU A 184 2.17 2.83 14.93
C LEU A 184 2.87 4.04 14.29
N TYR A 185 2.12 5.13 14.16
CA TYR A 185 2.59 6.40 13.59
C TYR A 185 2.44 7.51 14.62
N LEU A 186 3.58 8.10 14.98
CA LEU A 186 3.74 9.13 16.01
C LEU A 186 4.59 10.28 15.47
N ARG A 187 4.34 10.71 14.23
CA ARG A 187 5.12 11.79 13.61
C ARG A 187 4.77 13.12 14.26
N ASN A 188 5.76 13.97 14.52
CA ASN A 188 5.51 15.32 15.06
C ASN A 188 4.67 15.33 16.35
N CYS A 189 4.97 14.41 17.26
CA CYS A 189 4.27 14.27 18.55
C CYS A 189 5.03 14.92 19.73
N GLY A 190 6.19 15.53 19.47
CA GLY A 190 7.04 16.14 20.49
C GLY A 190 7.75 15.14 21.40
N LEU A 191 7.92 13.90 20.94
CA LEU A 191 8.54 12.82 21.71
C LEU A 191 10.04 13.09 21.91
N THR A 192 10.50 12.88 23.14
CA THR A 192 11.93 12.88 23.52
C THR A 192 12.38 11.51 24.01
N ASP A 193 11.43 10.67 24.40
CA ASP A 193 11.63 9.33 24.92
C ASP A 193 10.51 8.42 24.40
N MET A 194 10.84 7.14 24.28
CA MET A 194 9.95 6.07 23.82
C MET A 194 9.72 5.02 24.92
N SER A 195 10.17 5.29 26.15
CA SER A 195 9.78 4.49 27.30
C SER A 195 8.25 4.48 27.43
N GLY A 196 7.68 3.29 27.56
CA GLY A 196 6.22 3.08 27.49
C GLY A 196 5.78 2.22 26.31
N LEU A 197 6.53 2.15 25.21
CA LEU A 197 6.24 1.19 24.13
C LEU A 197 6.67 -0.26 24.44
N GLN A 198 7.05 -0.52 25.69
CA GLN A 198 7.52 -1.83 26.13
C GLN A 198 6.46 -2.90 25.89
N SER A 199 6.88 -4.08 25.38
CA SER A 199 6.01 -5.23 25.12
C SER A 199 4.99 -5.06 23.99
N THR A 200 5.10 -3.99 23.19
CA THR A 200 4.29 -3.86 21.96
C THR A 200 4.83 -4.78 20.86
N LYS A 201 3.94 -5.36 20.06
CA LYS A 201 4.30 -6.26 18.95
C LYS A 201 4.36 -5.52 17.62
N LEU A 202 4.97 -4.35 17.63
CA LEU A 202 5.06 -3.48 16.46
C LEU A 202 5.90 -4.14 15.37
N GLY A 203 5.36 -4.19 14.16
CA GLY A 203 6.07 -4.47 12.92
C GLY A 203 6.51 -3.19 12.22
N ARG A 204 5.74 -2.10 12.33
CA ARG A 204 6.08 -0.78 11.78
C ARG A 204 5.97 0.30 12.83
N LEU A 205 6.98 1.17 12.88
CA LEU A 205 7.02 2.34 13.74
C LEU A 205 7.52 3.56 12.95
N ASP A 206 6.69 4.60 12.86
CA ASP A 206 7.10 5.92 12.39
C ASP A 206 7.12 6.92 13.56
N ILE A 207 8.32 7.38 13.90
CA ILE A 207 8.62 8.37 14.95
C ILE A 207 9.31 9.59 14.35
N SER A 208 9.10 9.85 13.06
CA SER A 208 9.71 11.00 12.36
C SER A 208 9.30 12.35 12.96
N ASP A 209 10.10 13.37 12.74
CA ASP A 209 9.81 14.75 13.17
C ASP A 209 9.61 14.89 14.70
N ASN A 210 10.40 14.16 15.49
CA ASN A 210 10.40 14.25 16.95
C ASN A 210 11.76 14.77 17.47
N GLN A 211 12.02 14.64 18.77
CA GLN A 211 13.22 15.14 19.44
C GLN A 211 14.04 14.01 20.06
N ILE A 212 14.02 12.83 19.44
CA ILE A 212 14.63 11.59 19.94
C ILE A 212 16.14 11.64 19.74
N THR A 213 16.91 11.29 20.78
CA THR A 213 18.39 11.34 20.77
C THR A 213 19.08 10.00 20.64
N ASP A 214 18.41 8.90 21.03
CA ASP A 214 18.91 7.54 20.89
C ASP A 214 17.76 6.53 20.77
N LEU A 215 18.06 5.31 20.29
CA LEU A 215 17.07 4.24 20.09
C LEU A 215 17.01 3.23 21.25
N LYS A 216 17.77 3.45 22.33
CA LYS A 216 17.92 2.46 23.42
C LYS A 216 16.64 2.29 24.23
N THR A 217 15.73 3.26 24.20
CA THR A 217 14.46 3.18 24.94
C THR A 217 13.40 2.35 24.21
N LEU A 218 13.66 1.92 22.97
CA LEU A 218 12.82 1.00 22.18
C LEU A 218 13.10 -0.50 22.42
N ARG A 219 13.90 -0.87 23.43
CA ARG A 219 14.27 -2.27 23.73
C ARG A 219 13.10 -3.25 23.83
N GLY A 220 11.91 -2.77 24.17
CA GLY A 220 10.71 -3.58 24.31
C GLY A 220 9.97 -3.90 23.00
N CYS A 221 10.46 -3.42 21.85
CA CYS A 221 9.86 -3.63 20.53
C CYS A 221 10.78 -4.43 19.58
N PRO A 222 11.26 -5.63 19.95
CA PRO A 222 12.29 -6.35 19.17
C PRO A 222 11.84 -6.80 17.77
N ASN A 223 10.53 -6.77 17.49
CA ASN A 223 9.92 -7.27 16.26
C ASN A 223 9.74 -6.20 15.18
N VAL A 224 10.18 -4.96 15.42
CA VAL A 224 10.05 -3.88 14.43
C VAL A 224 10.84 -4.25 13.16
N GLN A 225 10.15 -4.21 12.02
CA GLN A 225 10.67 -4.50 10.69
C GLN A 225 10.89 -3.21 9.90
N TRP A 226 10.01 -2.22 10.07
CA TRP A 226 10.12 -0.91 9.42
C TRP A 226 10.20 0.18 10.49
N LEU A 227 11.34 0.87 10.54
CA LEU A 227 11.58 1.97 11.47
C LEU A 227 11.87 3.27 10.71
N PHE A 228 10.97 4.23 10.81
CA PHE A 228 11.16 5.58 10.26
C PHE A 228 11.38 6.55 11.42
N ALA A 229 12.55 7.18 11.45
CA ALA A 229 12.92 8.14 12.48
C ALA A 229 13.58 9.37 11.86
N MET A 230 13.01 9.86 10.75
CA MET A 230 13.53 11.04 10.06
C MET A 230 13.43 12.29 10.94
N ASN A 231 14.28 13.29 10.69
CA ASN A 231 14.21 14.60 11.34
C ASN A 231 14.12 14.52 12.87
N ASN A 232 14.99 13.71 13.47
CA ASN A 232 15.16 13.59 14.91
C ASN A 232 16.55 14.14 15.32
N ARG A 233 16.98 13.88 16.55
CA ARG A 233 18.27 14.31 17.10
C ARG A 233 19.23 13.14 17.34
N LEU A 234 19.09 12.06 16.58
CA LEU A 234 19.98 10.90 16.68
C LEU A 234 21.40 11.30 16.28
N THR A 235 22.38 10.91 17.08
CA THR A 235 23.81 11.12 16.80
C THR A 235 24.55 9.81 16.49
N SER A 236 23.92 8.67 16.75
CA SER A 236 24.39 7.34 16.37
C SER A 236 23.21 6.41 16.11
N THR A 237 23.50 5.23 15.57
CA THR A 237 22.53 4.13 15.42
C THR A 237 22.56 3.16 16.60
N ASP A 238 23.14 3.55 17.73
CA ASP A 238 23.19 2.71 18.94
C ASP A 238 21.78 2.31 19.38
N GLY A 239 21.59 1.01 19.67
CA GLY A 239 20.28 0.44 19.99
C GLY A 239 19.57 -0.14 18.77
N LEU A 240 20.07 0.05 17.54
CA LEU A 240 19.51 -0.61 16.36
C LEU A 240 19.72 -2.14 16.40
N ASP A 241 20.76 -2.60 17.07
CA ASP A 241 21.13 -4.01 17.27
C ASP A 241 20.06 -4.83 18.01
N GLN A 242 19.14 -4.17 18.71
CA GLN A 242 18.03 -4.85 19.39
C GLN A 242 16.93 -5.33 18.43
N PHE A 243 16.85 -4.77 17.21
CA PHE A 243 15.80 -5.09 16.22
C PHE A 243 16.27 -6.23 15.31
N LYS A 244 15.98 -7.47 15.71
CA LYS A 244 16.43 -8.67 14.99
C LYS A 244 15.72 -8.88 13.64
N ALA A 245 14.56 -8.26 13.45
CA ALA A 245 13.71 -8.43 12.28
C ALA A 245 13.72 -7.21 11.34
N ILE A 246 14.66 -6.29 11.50
CA ILE A 246 14.68 -5.04 10.73
C ILE A 246 14.84 -5.33 9.22
N VAL A 247 13.94 -4.77 8.42
CA VAL A 247 13.91 -4.86 6.95
C VAL A 247 14.33 -3.53 6.34
N SER A 248 13.86 -2.41 6.91
CA SER A 248 14.14 -1.09 6.39
C SER A 248 14.16 -0.04 7.49
N THR A 249 15.06 0.93 7.35
CA THR A 249 15.24 2.05 8.26
C THR A 249 15.39 3.35 7.48
N ASP A 250 14.85 4.44 8.01
CA ASP A 250 15.13 5.78 7.51
C ASP A 250 15.50 6.73 8.65
N PHE A 251 16.73 7.22 8.61
CA PHE A 251 17.29 8.16 9.59
C PHE A 251 17.67 9.52 8.97
N ARG A 252 17.16 9.85 7.77
CA ARG A 252 17.44 11.14 7.13
C ARG A 252 17.07 12.31 8.03
N GLY A 253 17.85 13.39 8.00
CA GLY A 253 17.61 14.56 8.83
C GLY A 253 18.02 14.41 10.30
N ASN A 254 18.79 13.37 10.65
CA ASN A 254 19.47 13.25 11.94
C ASN A 254 20.93 13.74 11.86
N SER A 255 21.63 13.74 12.99
CA SER A 255 23.06 14.11 13.12
C SER A 255 23.98 12.88 13.23
N ILE A 256 23.66 11.81 12.51
CA ILE A 256 24.47 10.58 12.49
C ILE A 256 25.65 10.80 11.53
N PRO A 257 26.91 10.61 11.96
CA PRO A 257 28.08 10.70 11.09
C PRO A 257 27.99 9.74 9.89
N GLN A 258 28.51 10.17 8.74
CA GLN A 258 28.62 9.34 7.53
C GLN A 258 29.61 8.18 7.70
#